data_AF-A0AAP0PI77-F1
#
_entry.id   AF-A0AAP0PI77-F1
#
_cell.length_a   1.000
_cell.length_b   1.000
_cell.length_c   1.000
_cell.angle_alpha   90.00
_cell.angle_beta   90.00
_cell.angle_gamma   90.00
#
_symmetry.space_group_name_H-M   'P 1'
#
loop_
_entity.id
_entity.type
_entity.pdbx_description
1 polymer ?
#
loop_
_entity_poly.entity_id
_entity_poly.type
_entity_poly.pdbx_seq_one_letter_code
_entity_poly.pdbx_strand_id
1 'polypeptide(L)'
;MDMKDKLKHLVSQTDEAQCEYQEKMKFYNVVQQKLLNLERRNSLLNEMVKVMKELQELTRQTTELEEACTSLSEEFQKRCACPTCHLVNVGSLGGILQENSGSGTSDAQM
;
A
#
# COMPACT_ATOMS: atom_id res chain seq x y z
N MET A 1 -28.84 -48.85 -49.22
CA MET A 1 -28.70 -48.46 -47.80
C MET A 1 -30.09 -48.28 -47.24
N ASP A 2 -30.43 -49.01 -46.18
CA ASP A 2 -31.75 -48.94 -45.53
C ASP A 2 -31.95 -47.58 -44.84
N MET A 3 -33.21 -47.14 -44.68
CA MET A 3 -33.52 -45.91 -43.93
C MET A 3 -33.14 -46.06 -42.45
N LYS A 4 -33.21 -47.26 -41.89
CA LYS A 4 -32.78 -47.55 -40.51
C LYS A 4 -31.29 -47.29 -40.31
N ASP A 5 -30.46 -47.62 -41.30
CA ASP A 5 -29.01 -47.40 -41.24
C ASP A 5 -28.65 -45.93 -41.40
N LYS A 6 -29.37 -45.20 -42.27
CA LYS A 6 -29.23 -43.74 -42.38
C LYS A 6 -29.60 -43.04 -41.06
N LEU A 7 -30.69 -43.46 -40.42
CA LEU A 7 -31.12 -42.90 -39.14
C LEU A 7 -30.08 -43.16 -38.04
N LYS A 8 -29.56 -44.38 -37.92
CA LYS A 8 -28.46 -44.69 -36.98
C LYS A 8 -27.22 -43.82 -37.21
N HIS A 9 -26.83 -43.62 -38.48
CA HIS A 9 -25.66 -42.83 -38.81
C HIS A 9 -25.84 -41.36 -38.41
N LEU A 10 -27.01 -40.77 -38.69
CA LEU A 10 -27.33 -39.40 -38.27
C LEU A 10 -27.37 -39.24 -36.74
N VAL A 11 -27.86 -40.24 -36.01
CA VAL A 11 -27.81 -40.25 -34.54
C VAL A 11 -26.36 -40.26 -34.05
N SER A 12 -25.51 -41.16 -34.55
CA SER A 12 -24.07 -41.21 -34.19
C SER A 12 -23.37 -39.87 -34.42
N GLN A 13 -23.58 -39.26 -35.60
CA GLN A 13 -23.00 -37.95 -35.93
C GLN A 13 -23.51 -36.83 -35.02
N THR A 14 -24.78 -36.90 -34.59
CA THR A 14 -25.36 -35.92 -33.66
C THR A 14 -24.78 -36.08 -32.26
N ASP A 15 -24.62 -37.32 -31.79
CA ASP A 15 -24.04 -37.64 -30.48
C ASP A 15 -22.55 -37.23 -30.42
N GLU A 16 -21.78 -37.49 -31.49
CA GLU A 16 -20.39 -37.07 -31.64
C GLU A 16 -20.26 -35.54 -31.59
N ALA A 17 -21.05 -34.81 -32.39
CA ALA A 17 -21.05 -33.35 -32.42
C ALA A 17 -21.50 -32.74 -31.08
N GLN A 18 -22.45 -33.37 -30.39
CA GLN A 18 -22.89 -32.97 -29.06
C GLN A 18 -21.77 -33.15 -28.01
N CYS A 19 -21.03 -34.26 -28.06
CA CYS A 19 -19.88 -34.48 -27.19
C CYS A 19 -18.81 -33.40 -27.39
N GLU A 20 -18.41 -33.14 -28.64
CA GLU A 20 -17.46 -32.06 -28.96
C GLU A 20 -17.91 -30.69 -28.45
N TYR A 21 -19.19 -30.36 -28.61
CA TYR A 21 -19.74 -29.09 -28.14
C TYR A 21 -19.66 -28.98 -26.61
N GLN A 22 -19.97 -30.04 -25.88
CA GLN A 22 -19.85 -30.07 -24.41
C GLN A 22 -18.41 -29.90 -23.94
N GLU A 23 -17.43 -30.48 -24.64
CA GLU A 23 -16.01 -30.27 -24.34
C GLU A 23 -15.55 -28.84 -24.61
N LYS A 24 -15.94 -28.27 -25.76
CA LYS A 24 -15.68 -26.86 -26.11
C LYS A 24 -16.30 -25.91 -25.08
N MET A 25 -17.51 -26.19 -24.58
CA MET A 25 -18.15 -25.42 -23.52
C MET A 25 -17.42 -25.53 -22.17
N LYS A 26 -16.94 -26.71 -21.78
CA LYS A 26 -16.11 -26.88 -20.57
C LYS A 26 -14.82 -26.05 -20.67
N PHE A 27 -14.15 -26.09 -21.83
CA PHE A 27 -12.95 -25.30 -22.08
C PHE A 27 -13.24 -23.78 -22.04
N TYR A 28 -14.30 -23.33 -22.71
CA TYR A 28 -14.73 -21.93 -22.70
C TYR A 28 -14.97 -21.42 -21.28
N ASN A 29 -15.71 -22.17 -20.45
CA ASN A 29 -15.98 -21.80 -19.05
C ASN A 29 -14.67 -21.65 -18.24
N VAL A 30 -13.70 -22.56 -18.43
CA VAL A 30 -12.39 -22.47 -17.76
C VAL A 30 -11.60 -21.24 -18.22
N VAL A 31 -11.62 -20.90 -19.51
CA VAL A 31 -10.96 -19.70 -20.04
C VAL A 31 -11.64 -18.42 -19.50
N GLN A 32 -12.97 -18.37 -19.47
CA GLN A 32 -13.73 -17.24 -18.95
C GLN A 32 -13.45 -16.99 -17.46
N GLN A 33 -13.38 -18.04 -16.64
CA GLN A 33 -13.01 -17.90 -15.22
C GLN A 33 -11.57 -17.42 -15.03
N LYS A 34 -10.62 -17.88 -15.88
CA LYS A 34 -9.24 -17.36 -15.87
C LYS A 34 -9.17 -15.89 -16.26
N LEU A 35 -9.94 -15.46 -17.27
CA LEU A 35 -10.01 -14.06 -17.69
C LEU A 35 -10.54 -13.17 -16.57
N LEU A 36 -11.68 -13.53 -15.97
CA LEU A 36 -12.25 -12.80 -14.81
C LEU A 36 -11.29 -12.73 -13.62
N ASN A 37 -10.48 -13.77 -13.38
CA ASN A 37 -9.45 -13.73 -12.34
C ASN A 37 -8.32 -12.73 -12.68
N LEU A 38 -7.85 -12.74 -13.93
CA LEU A 38 -6.81 -11.82 -14.40
C LEU A 38 -7.29 -10.36 -14.38
N GLU A 39 -8.52 -10.08 -14.80
CA GLU A 39 -9.13 -8.75 -14.72
C GLU A 39 -9.16 -8.22 -13.29
N ARG A 40 -9.65 -9.03 -12.32
CA ARG A 40 -9.64 -8.66 -10.89
C ARG A 40 -8.23 -8.39 -10.36
N ARG A 41 -7.24 -9.21 -10.75
CA ARG A 41 -5.83 -9.02 -10.37
C ARG A 41 -5.24 -7.75 -10.99
N ASN A 42 -5.62 -7.42 -12.23
CA ASN A 42 -5.19 -6.21 -12.91
C ASN A 42 -5.80 -4.95 -12.25
N SER A 43 -7.08 -4.98 -11.88
CA SER A 43 -7.70 -3.92 -11.08
C SER A 43 -6.97 -3.70 -9.75
N LEU A 44 -6.66 -4.77 -9.01
CA LEU A 44 -5.91 -4.67 -7.76
C LEU A 44 -4.51 -4.07 -7.97
N LEU A 45 -3.78 -4.51 -9.00
CA LEU A 45 -2.46 -3.95 -9.34
C LEU A 45 -2.53 -2.45 -9.67
N ASN A 46 -3.57 -2.00 -10.37
CA ASN A 46 -3.75 -0.58 -10.67
C ASN A 46 -3.97 0.27 -9.41
N GLU A 47 -4.73 -0.23 -8.42
CA GLU A 47 -4.88 0.46 -7.13
C GLU A 47 -3.57 0.45 -6.33
N MET A 48 -2.83 -0.66 -6.31
CA MET A 48 -1.50 -0.73 -5.70
C MET A 48 -0.53 0.30 -6.30
N VAL A 49 -0.56 0.49 -7.63
CA VAL A 49 0.28 1.50 -8.31
C VAL A 49 -0.09 2.93 -7.90
N LYS A 50 -1.36 3.24 -7.58
CA LYS A 50 -1.74 4.55 -7.03
C LYS A 50 -1.16 4.75 -5.63
N VAL A 51 -1.39 3.79 -4.73
CA VAL A 51 -0.86 3.82 -3.35
C VAL A 51 0.66 3.92 -3.33
N MET A 52 1.37 3.24 -4.24
CA MET A 52 2.82 3.37 -4.38
C MET A 52 3.27 4.79 -4.77
N LYS A 53 2.53 5.49 -5.64
CA LYS A 53 2.84 6.89 -6.00
C LYS A 53 2.60 7.84 -4.83
N GLU A 54 1.50 7.65 -4.10
CA GLU A 54 1.20 8.42 -2.88
C GLU A 54 2.30 8.22 -1.82
N LEU A 55 2.76 6.98 -1.63
CA LEU A 55 3.86 6.66 -0.71
C LEU A 55 5.19 7.29 -1.15
N GLN A 56 5.50 7.28 -2.45
CA GLN A 56 6.70 7.94 -3.00
C GLN A 56 6.67 9.46 -2.74
N GLU A 57 5.53 10.10 -2.95
CA GLU A 57 5.36 11.54 -2.70
C GLU A 57 5.43 11.88 -1.20
N LEU A 58 4.81 11.07 -0.33
CA LEU A 58 4.95 11.20 1.12
C LEU A 58 6.41 11.03 1.59
N THR A 59 7.15 10.11 0.97
CA THR A 59 8.58 9.90 1.26
C THR A 59 9.37 11.17 0.89
N ARG A 60 9.16 11.72 -0.31
CA ARG A 60 9.80 12.97 -0.76
C ARG A 60 9.52 14.14 0.21
N GLN A 61 8.26 14.35 0.57
CA GLN A 61 7.86 15.41 1.51
C GLN A 61 8.46 15.21 2.90
N THR A 62 8.58 13.96 3.37
CA THR A 62 9.19 13.63 4.67
C THR A 62 10.68 13.95 4.66
N THR A 63 11.43 13.55 3.62
CA THR A 63 12.85 13.87 3.50
C THR A 63 13.10 15.38 3.41
N GLU A 64 12.30 16.12 2.65
CA GLU A 64 12.40 17.59 2.58
C GLU A 64 12.14 18.26 3.95
N LEU A 65 11.22 17.71 4.76
CA LEU A 65 10.98 18.17 6.12
C LEU A 65 12.14 17.81 7.07
N GLU A 66 12.71 16.60 6.97
CA GLU A 66 13.87 16.17 7.76
C GLU A 66 15.11 17.05 7.47
N GLU A 67 15.36 17.38 6.21
CA GLU A 67 16.41 18.31 5.79
C GLU A 67 16.18 19.72 6.36
N ALA A 68 14.95 20.24 6.28
CA ALA A 68 14.59 21.55 6.83
C ALA A 68 14.73 21.60 8.37
N CYS A 69 14.29 20.55 9.08
CA CYS A 69 14.46 20.40 10.52
C CYS A 69 15.94 20.32 10.91
N THR A 70 16.75 19.58 10.15
CA THR A 70 18.20 19.48 10.37
C THR A 70 18.87 20.84 10.21
N SER A 71 18.62 21.54 9.09
CA SER A 71 19.15 22.87 8.81
C SER A 71 18.77 23.91 9.88
N LEU A 72 17.49 23.92 10.30
CA LEU A 72 17.00 24.78 11.38
C LEU A 72 17.69 24.45 12.72
N SER A 73 17.89 23.17 13.04
CA SER A 73 18.55 22.75 14.27
C SER A 73 20.02 23.19 14.31
N GLU A 74 20.74 23.11 13.19
CA GLU A 74 22.10 23.62 13.08
C GLU A 74 22.17 25.15 13.21
N GLU A 75 21.25 25.87 12.57
CA GLU A 75 21.22 27.34 12.67
C GLU A 75 20.93 27.78 14.11
N PHE A 76 19.97 27.14 14.77
CA PHE A 76 19.68 27.37 16.17
C PHE A 76 20.90 27.06 17.05
N GLN A 77 21.58 25.93 16.82
CA GLN A 77 22.80 25.55 17.53
C GLN A 77 23.90 26.60 17.38
N LYS A 78 24.11 27.13 16.16
CA LYS A 78 25.09 28.20 15.86
C LYS A 78 24.72 29.50 16.59
N ARG A 79 23.43 29.88 16.63
CA ARG A 79 22.93 31.09 17.30
C ARG A 79 22.92 30.99 18.83
N CYS A 80 22.80 29.78 19.39
CA CYS A 80 22.75 29.51 20.84
C CYS A 80 24.08 29.09 21.47
N ALA A 81 25.20 29.18 20.74
CA ALA A 81 26.54 29.08 21.30
C ALA A 81 26.92 30.36 22.06
N CYS A 82 27.42 30.23 23.29
CA CYS A 82 27.89 31.38 24.05
C CYS A 82 29.13 32.01 23.36
N PRO A 83 29.15 33.32 23.05
CA PRO A 83 30.29 33.94 22.35
C PRO A 83 31.57 34.00 23.20
N THR A 84 31.50 33.77 24.52
CA THR A 84 32.64 33.87 25.45
C THR A 84 33.28 32.51 25.75
N CYS A 85 32.50 31.42 25.79
CA CYS A 85 33.00 30.07 26.13
C CYS A 85 32.68 29.00 25.08
N HIS A 86 31.99 29.36 23.99
CA HIS A 86 31.53 28.49 22.89
C HIS A 86 30.70 27.27 23.30
N LEU A 87 30.33 27.14 24.58
CA LEU A 87 29.42 26.12 25.04
C LEU A 87 28.03 26.36 24.43
N VAL A 88 27.44 25.31 23.88
CA VAL A 88 26.12 25.38 23.24
C VAL A 88 25.05 25.21 24.30
N ASN A 89 24.23 26.25 24.52
CA ASN A 89 23.37 26.33 25.72
C ASN A 89 22.10 25.45 25.67
N VAL A 90 21.97 24.56 24.68
CA VAL A 90 20.78 23.74 24.43
C VAL A 90 20.51 22.75 25.58
N GLY A 91 21.56 22.22 26.21
CA GLY A 91 21.43 21.35 27.38
C GLY A 91 20.80 22.06 28.59
N SER A 92 21.16 23.33 28.81
CA SER A 92 20.63 24.15 29.91
C SER A 92 19.15 24.49 29.72
N LEU A 93 18.73 24.74 28.48
CA LEU A 93 17.33 25.03 28.13
C LEU A 93 16.39 23.83 28.39
N GLY A 94 16.89 22.59 28.21
CA GLY A 94 16.13 21.39 28.54
C GLY A 94 15.76 21.29 30.03
N GLY A 95 16.64 21.74 30.93
CA GLY A 95 16.37 21.80 32.37
C GLY A 95 15.34 22.88 32.73
N ILE A 96 15.49 24.09 32.18
CA ILE A 96 14.60 25.24 32.45
C ILE A 96 13.15 24.94 32.02
N LEU A 97 12.95 24.18 30.94
CA LEU A 97 11.61 23.76 30.49
C LEU A 97 10.99 22.67 31.38
N GLN A 98 11.79 21.85 32.06
CA GLN A 98 11.29 20.87 33.03
C GLN A 98 10.91 21.51 34.37
N GLU A 99 11.72 22.45 34.89
CA GLU A 99 11.44 23.11 36.18
C GLU A 99 10.08 23.81 36.23
N ASN A 100 9.62 24.37 35.11
CA ASN A 100 8.32 25.04 35.01
C ASN A 100 7.10 24.09 34.98
N SER A 101 7.31 22.77 35.14
CA SER A 101 6.26 21.76 35.32
C SER A 101 6.26 21.10 36.71
N GLY A 102 7.16 21.53 37.62
CA GLY A 102 7.40 20.89 38.92
C GLY A 102 6.90 21.62 40.16
N SER A 103 6.38 22.86 40.05
CA SER A 103 5.99 23.71 41.19
C SER A 103 4.48 23.68 41.49
N GLY A 104 3.96 22.49 41.81
CA GLY A 104 2.57 22.23 42.17
C GLY A 104 2.39 21.41 43.47
N THR A 105 3.04 21.83 44.55
CA THR A 105 2.74 21.40 45.93
C THR A 105 2.02 22.55 46.66
N SER A 106 1.18 22.38 47.68
CA SER A 106 0.59 21.18 48.33
C SER A 106 -0.94 21.46 48.55
N ASP A 107 -1.76 20.75 49.33
CA ASP A 107 -1.57 19.72 50.37
C ASP A 107 -2.82 18.83 50.54
N ALA A 108 -2.69 17.73 51.29
CA ALA A 108 -3.82 16.90 51.76
C ALA A 108 -3.46 16.06 52.99
N GLN A 109 -3.26 16.69 54.15
CA GLN A 109 -3.43 16.05 55.45
C GLN A 109 -4.82 16.34 56.03
N MET A 110 -5.78 15.41 55.86
CA MET A 110 -6.76 15.02 56.89
C MET A 110 -7.49 13.72 56.51
#